data_AF-A0A937B1F0-F1
#
_entry.id   AF-A0A937B1F0-F1
#
_cell.length_a   1.000
_cell.length_b   1.000
_cell.length_c   1.000
_cell.angle_alpha   90.00
_cell.angle_beta   90.00
_cell.angle_gamma   90.00
#
_symmetry.space_group_name_H-M   'P 1'
#
loop_
_entity.id
_entity.type
_entity.pdbx_description
1 polymer ?
#
loop_
_entity_poly.entity_id
_entity_poly.type
_entity_poly.pdbx_seq_one_letter_code
_entity_poly.pdbx_strand_id
1 'polypeptide(L)'
;MESPELRRHCERRLNALDQERASWFAHWRELSEFILPRRGSFLGPASRVARGARLNGKLLDSTAMLAARTMASGLMAGVTSPARPRFRPGLGSPPGSAIPP
;
A
#
# COMPACT_ATOMS: atom_id res chain seq x y z
N MET A 1 1.09 24.81 -26.93
CA MET A 1 2.15 24.83 -25.89
C MET A 1 1.41 24.92 -24.55
N GLU A 2 0.77 23.83 -24.14
CA GLU A 2 -0.21 23.75 -23.03
C GLU A 2 0.41 23.24 -21.71
N SER A 3 1.73 23.07 -21.69
CA SER A 3 2.47 22.43 -20.61
C SER A 3 2.35 23.12 -19.23
N PRO A 4 2.35 24.47 -19.11
CA PRO A 4 2.27 25.11 -17.80
C PRO A 4 0.86 25.03 -17.18
N GLU A 5 -0.20 25.03 -18.00
CA GLU A 5 -1.58 24.93 -17.51
C GLU A 5 -1.90 23.51 -17.02
N LEU A 6 -1.47 22.48 -17.75
CA LEU A 6 -1.60 21.08 -17.33
C LEU A 6 -0.86 20.84 -16.01
N ARG A 7 0.36 21.37 -15.87
CA ARG A 7 1.12 21.28 -14.61
C ARG A 7 0.34 21.89 -13.44
N ARG A 8 -0.18 23.11 -13.61
CA ARG A 8 -0.96 23.80 -12.57
C ARG A 8 -2.24 23.06 -12.22
N HIS A 9 -2.89 22.43 -13.21
CA HIS A 9 -4.04 21.56 -12.99
C HIS A 9 -3.67 20.34 -12.13
N CYS A 10 -2.60 19.62 -12.49
CA CYS A 10 -2.13 18.46 -11.75
C CYS A 10 -1.69 18.82 -10.32
N GLU A 11 -0.97 19.92 -10.12
CA GLU A 11 -0.53 20.39 -8.80
C GLU A 11 -1.72 20.71 -7.88
N ARG A 12 -2.77 21.38 -8.39
CA ARG A 12 -3.99 21.64 -7.61
C ARG A 12 -4.68 20.35 -7.17
N ARG A 13 -4.79 19.38 -8.08
CA ARG A 13 -5.41 18.08 -7.77
C ARG A 13 -4.58 17.28 -6.78
N LEU A 14 -3.26 17.29 -6.93
CA LEU A 14 -2.35 16.64 -6.00
C LEU A 14 -2.50 17.21 -4.59
N ASN A 15 -2.53 18.55 -4.46
CA ASN A 15 -2.74 19.20 -3.17
C ASN A 15 -4.09 18.83 -2.54
N ALA A 16 -5.16 18.77 -3.33
CA ALA A 16 -6.46 18.33 -2.83
C ALA A 16 -6.42 16.87 -2.35
N LEU A 17 -5.78 15.97 -3.09
CA LEU A 17 -5.59 14.58 -2.67
C LEU A 17 -4.70 14.45 -1.43
N ASP A 18 -3.70 15.32 -1.28
CA ASP A 18 -2.84 15.36 -0.10
C ASP A 18 -3.61 15.79 1.15
N GLN A 19 -4.56 16.72 1.02
CA GLN A 19 -5.45 17.12 2.11
C GLN A 19 -6.34 15.96 2.57
N GLU A 20 -6.97 15.25 1.62
CA GLU A 20 -7.79 14.07 1.94
C GLU A 20 -6.97 12.96 2.62
N ARG A 21 -5.75 12.71 2.10
CA ARG A 21 -4.83 11.69 2.62
C ARG A 21 -4.31 12.03 4.03
N ALA A 22 -4.24 13.30 4.41
CA ALA A 22 -3.64 13.74 5.67
C ALA A 22 -4.27 13.05 6.90
N SER A 23 -5.58 12.83 6.88
CA SER A 23 -6.33 12.12 7.94
C SER A 23 -5.85 10.67 8.14
N TRP A 24 -5.54 9.97 7.04
CA TRP A 24 -5.04 8.59 7.04
C TRP A 24 -3.57 8.51 7.46
N PHE A 25 -2.80 9.54 7.15
CA PHE A 25 -1.37 9.58 7.39
C PHE A 25 -1.02 9.48 8.88
N ALA A 26 -1.83 10.09 9.75
CA ALA A 26 -1.68 9.99 11.20
C ALA A 26 -1.84 8.54 11.69
N HIS A 27 -2.89 7.83 11.23
CA HIS A 27 -3.13 6.43 11.57
C HIS A 27 -2.02 5.51 11.05
N TRP A 28 -1.55 5.71 9.82
CA TRP A 28 -0.47 4.89 9.27
C TRP A 28 0.84 5.09 10.05
N ARG A 29 1.13 6.31 10.48
CA ARG A 29 2.30 6.61 11.30
C ARG A 29 2.23 5.87 12.64
N GLU A 30 1.07 5.89 13.29
CA GLU A 30 0.84 5.15 14.53
C GLU A 30 1.04 3.63 14.35
N LEU A 31 0.42 3.04 13.32
CA LEU A 31 0.60 1.62 12.99
C LEU A 31 2.07 1.28 12.70
N SER A 32 2.81 2.18 12.03
CA SER A 32 4.25 1.99 11.82
C SER A 32 4.99 1.97 13.15
N GLU A 33 4.72 2.90 14.07
CA GLU A 33 5.43 2.99 15.35
C GLU A 33 5.22 1.75 16.25
N PHE A 34 4.03 1.16 16.23
CA PHE A 34 3.68 0.02 17.09
C PHE A 34 3.86 -1.35 16.44
N ILE A 35 3.81 -1.44 15.10
CA ILE A 35 3.85 -2.73 14.40
C ILE A 35 5.13 -2.86 13.58
N LEU A 36 5.43 -1.94 12.66
CA LEU A 36 6.53 -2.11 11.69
C LEU A 36 7.38 -0.84 11.53
N PRO A 37 8.14 -0.43 12.56
CA PRO A 37 8.75 0.90 12.62
C PRO A 37 9.82 1.12 11.55
N ARG A 38 10.45 0.05 11.06
CA ARG A 38 11.40 0.12 9.95
C ARG A 38 10.72 0.28 8.58
N ARG A 39 9.50 -0.22 8.40
CA ARG A 39 8.80 -0.16 7.11
C ARG A 39 8.14 1.19 6.88
N GLY A 40 7.68 1.89 7.92
CA GLY A 40 7.07 3.22 7.79
C GLY A 40 8.03 4.40 7.95
N SER A 41 9.32 4.22 7.65
CA SER A 41 10.32 5.32 7.64
C SER A 41 9.90 6.52 6.76
N PHE A 42 9.07 6.28 5.74
CA PHE A 42 8.52 7.31 4.85
C PHE A 42 7.30 8.07 5.42
N LEU A 43 6.72 7.61 6.53
CA LEU A 43 5.56 8.22 7.20
C LEU A 43 5.98 9.28 8.24
N GLY A 44 7.28 9.39 8.52
CA GLY A 44 7.84 10.45 9.36
C GLY A 44 8.17 11.71 8.56
N PRO A 45 8.37 12.86 9.23
CA PRO A 45 8.93 14.03 8.57
C PRO A 45 10.25 13.63 7.91
N ALA A 46 10.44 14.02 6.64
CA ALA A 46 11.57 13.68 5.77
C ALA A 46 12.91 14.29 6.22
N SER A 47 13.21 14.22 7.52
CA SER A 47 14.45 14.68 8.10
C SER A 47 15.49 13.58 7.95
N ARG A 48 16.50 13.82 7.09
CA ARG A 48 17.70 12.99 6.97
C ARG A 48 18.43 12.76 8.31
N VAL A 49 18.12 13.56 9.34
CA VAL A 49 18.75 13.58 10.67
C VAL A 49 18.37 12.34 11.51
N ALA A 50 17.19 11.74 11.29
CA ALA A 50 16.68 10.67 12.15
C ALA A 50 16.95 9.23 11.65
N ARG A 51 17.69 9.04 10.55
CA ARG A 51 17.91 7.70 9.95
C ARG A 51 18.65 6.71 10.85
N GLY A 52 19.42 7.20 11.81
CA GLY A 52 20.13 6.40 12.82
C GLY A 52 19.43 6.34 14.18
N ALA A 53 18.26 6.96 14.33
CA ALA A 53 17.56 6.99 15.60
C ALA A 53 17.03 5.60 15.98
N ARG A 54 16.91 5.32 17.28
CA ARG A 54 16.33 4.06 17.77
C ARG A 54 14.85 4.00 17.37
N LEU A 55 14.51 3.09 16.46
CA LEU A 55 13.16 2.97 15.88
C LEU A 55 12.21 2.09 16.70
N ASN A 56 12.71 1.20 17.55
CA ASN A 56 11.91 0.20 18.26
C ASN A 56 11.48 0.63 19.68
N GLY A 57 11.54 1.94 20.00
CA GLY A 57 11.29 2.42 21.36
C GLY A 57 9.84 2.28 21.85
N LYS A 58 8.87 2.21 20.93
CA LYS A 58 7.44 2.08 21.24
C LYS A 58 6.92 0.64 21.15
N LEU A 59 7.79 -0.31 20.79
CA LEU A 59 7.43 -1.70 20.60
C LEU A 59 7.48 -2.42 21.96
N LEU A 60 6.33 -2.88 22.45
CA LEU A 60 6.24 -3.64 23.70
C LEU A 60 6.65 -5.11 23.48
N ASP A 61 6.09 -5.76 22.45
CA ASP A 61 6.33 -7.17 22.13
C ASP A 61 6.38 -7.42 20.60
N SER A 62 6.59 -8.67 20.20
CA SER A 62 6.62 -9.05 18.78
C SER A 62 5.28 -9.56 18.21
N THR A 63 4.21 -9.55 19.01
CA THR A 63 2.93 -10.16 18.68
C THR A 63 2.29 -9.48 17.47
N ALA A 64 2.26 -8.14 17.45
CA ALA A 64 1.69 -7.38 16.35
C ALA A 64 2.45 -7.61 15.03
N MET A 65 3.78 -7.70 15.09
CA MET A 65 4.61 -8.03 13.91
C MET A 65 4.33 -9.43 13.37
N LEU A 66 4.18 -10.40 14.26
CA LEU A 66 3.86 -11.78 13.88
C LEU A 66 2.48 -11.86 13.23
N ALA A 67 1.47 -11.22 13.84
CA ALA A 67 0.11 -11.17 13.30
C ALA A 67 0.08 -10.53 11.90
N ALA A 68 0.75 -9.38 11.72
CA ALA A 68 0.84 -8.71 10.42
C ALA A 68 1.53 -9.59 9.37
N ARG A 69 2.60 -10.32 9.74
CA ARG A 69 3.28 -11.26 8.83
C ARG A 69 2.36 -12.40 8.42
N THR A 70 1.68 -13.02 9.38
CA THR A 70 0.75 -14.13 9.12
C THR A 70 -0.42 -13.68 8.24
N MET A 71 -0.99 -12.50 8.50
CA MET A 71 -2.04 -11.92 7.66
C MET A 71 -1.55 -11.67 6.23
N ALA A 72 -0.35 -11.11 6.06
CA ALA A 72 0.24 -10.88 4.75
C ALA A 72 0.45 -12.19 3.98
N SER A 73 0.93 -13.24 4.64
CA SER A 73 1.05 -14.59 4.04
C SER A 73 -0.31 -15.18 3.68
N GLY A 74 -1.33 -15.00 4.52
CA GLY A 74 -2.71 -15.44 4.23
C GLY A 74 -3.31 -14.71 3.02
N LEU A 75 -3.13 -13.39 2.94
CA LEU A 75 -3.55 -12.59 1.78
C LEU A 75 -2.80 -12.99 0.52
N MET A 76 -1.50 -13.26 0.61
CA MET A 76 -0.73 -13.76 -0.54
C MET A 76 -1.24 -15.12 -1.02
N ALA A 77 -1.56 -16.03 -0.10
CA ALA A 77 -2.14 -17.33 -0.44
C ALA A 77 -3.57 -17.23 -1.01
N GLY A 78 -4.38 -16.27 -0.56
CA GLY A 78 -5.76 -16.10 -1.05
C GLY A 78 -5.85 -15.28 -2.33
N VAL A 79 -5.22 -14.11 -2.34
CA VAL A 79 -5.33 -13.10 -3.40
C VAL A 79 -4.29 -13.32 -4.49
N THR A 80 -3.11 -13.84 -4.16
CA THR A 80 -1.99 -13.90 -5.10
C THR A 80 -1.34 -15.26 -5.34
N SER A 81 -1.95 -16.36 -4.87
CA SER A 81 -1.32 -17.67 -4.92
C SER A 81 -0.88 -18.04 -6.35
N PRO A 82 0.43 -18.30 -6.56
CA PRO A 82 0.94 -18.72 -7.85
C PRO A 82 0.50 -20.14 -8.22
N ALA A 83 0.04 -20.92 -7.25
CA ALA A 83 -0.39 -22.30 -7.45
C ALA A 83 -1.78 -22.44 -8.07
N ARG A 84 -2.57 -21.35 -8.18
CA ARG A 84 -3.92 -21.39 -8.78
C ARG A 84 -4.09 -20.24 -9.78
N PRO A 85 -4.65 -20.48 -10.98
CA PRO A 85 -4.96 -19.41 -11.93
C PRO A 85 -6.03 -18.50 -11.32
N ARG A 86 -5.64 -17.27 -10.99
CA ARG A 86 -6.48 -16.27 -10.30
C ARG A 86 -7.38 -15.47 -11.21
N PHE A 87 -6.98 -15.33 -12.47
CA PHE A 87 -7.73 -14.65 -13.49
C PHE A 87 -8.00 -15.63 -14.62
N ARG A 88 -9.26 -15.76 -15.00
CA ARG A 88 -9.65 -16.49 -16.22
C ARG A 88 -10.05 -15.44 -17.25
N PRO A 89 -9.20 -15.15 -18.24
CA PRO A 89 -9.59 -14.29 -19.33
C PRO A 89 -10.74 -14.97 -20.09
N GLY A 90 -11.94 -14.41 -19.96
CA GLY A 90 -13.06 -14.74 -20.84
C GLY A 90 -13.10 -13.69 -21.93
N LEU A 91 -13.06 -14.12 -23.19
CA LEU A 91 -13.64 -13.30 -24.24
C LEU A 91 -15.15 -13.27 -23.93
N GLY A 92 -15.78 -12.10 -23.94
CA GLY A 92 -17.22 -11.92 -23.68
C GLY A 92 -18.11 -12.55 -24.75
N SER A 93 -17.79 -13.77 -25.17
CA SER A 93 -18.61 -14.57 -26.05
C SER A 93 -19.85 -15.04 -25.30
N PRO A 94 -21.05 -14.93 -25.89
CA PRO A 94 -22.25 -15.50 -25.32
C PRO A 94 -22.06 -17.01 -25.05
N PRO A 95 -22.68 -17.56 -23.99
CA PRO A 95 -22.58 -18.98 -23.66
C PRO A 95 -23.15 -19.81 -24.82
N GLY A 96 -22.27 -20.34 -25.67
CA GLY A 96 -22.65 -21.08 -26.87
C GLY A 96 -21.51 -21.31 -27.87
N SER A 97 -20.46 -20.49 -27.90
CA SER A 97 -19.31 -20.75 -28.77
C SER A 97 -18.22 -21.56 -28.05
N ALA A 98 -18.53 -22.80 -27.65
CA ALA A 98 -17.47 -23.76 -27.38
C ALA A 98 -16.75 -24.01 -28.70
N ILE A 99 -15.45 -23.67 -28.79
CA ILE A 99 -14.58 -24.18 -29.85
C ILE A 99 -14.16 -25.58 -29.35
N PRO A 100 -14.65 -26.68 -29.95
CA PRO A 100 -14.16 -28.03 -29.64
C PRO A 100 -12.71 -28.20 -30.15
N PRO A 101 -11.97 -29.24 -29.69
CA PRO A 101 -10.51 -29.24 -29.60
C PRO A 101 -9.76 -29.04 -30.91
#